data_AF-A0A9W9J2N0-F1
#
_entry.id   AF-A0A9W9J2N0-F1
#
_cell.length_a   1.000
_cell.length_b   1.000
_cell.length_c   1.000
_cell.angle_alpha   90.00
_cell.angle_beta   90.00
_cell.angle_gamma   90.00
#
_symmetry.space_group_name_H-M   'P 1'
#
loop_
_entity.id
_entity.type
_entity.pdbx_description
1 polymer ?
#
loop_
_entity_poly.entity_id
_entity_poly.type
_entity_poly.pdbx_seq_one_letter_code
_entity_poly.pdbx_strand_id
1 'polypeptide(L)'
;MKLSWSLVLSSAAAATASYSGNLNYRSPSEHHPGLGVSIHRVAKRGVPGSSFDPSKLHFTHGVASGDPYANSVILWTRCSPTFDDVQSNSSTNGLVPLYNPVPIYSGDEDAEQVAVSNAPVCLDYKVSKDESFKHIAAEGTVYTSSDIDYTVKVEASKLKPFTTYFYQFQVCNSDNKSPVGRTKTAPDSEEEVDQVNLAVYSCANFPFGFFNAYGHSVRKDSVDYVVHLGDYLYEYKNGDYGWGNSLGRIPLPDRTIVTLYDYRKRIATYRTDLDLLASHQNFAWIPVWDDHEVADNTYRDGAAELRNDEKSFVQDGGVSVDQRKMNAVRAYFEWMPIRQVEMDDNLRIWRNFKLGKLVDLIMLDTRQYDRSITDTYDNTNYINAIKDDAGRSLMGSRQENWLQRNLIESADRGAHWRILGSQIIFSQLNMSVSLGPEQPLNMDAWDGYMASKNRTLQTLYDNNIGNNIVIAGDTHVNWVSDLAWLDHNPYNSSSGAGAIGVEFGGSAVSSPSSFGQNTTIPAANNISEKIVTDSESLHWSEGYYRGYFELHITPEQVGAHFFGVPTTKERNAGEISLANFTVKSGENRLERNSDNVAGGGVVANGFLKNGKVVQTNMIHDTESDHYYSS
;
A
#
# COMPACT_ATOMS: atom_id res chain seq x y z
N MET A 1 25.91 49.06 26.73
CA MET A 1 25.15 48.24 25.75
C MET A 1 25.76 46.84 25.70
N LYS A 2 25.26 45.91 26.51
CA LYS A 2 25.48 44.47 26.32
C LYS A 2 24.16 43.92 25.80
N LEU A 3 23.99 43.88 24.47
CA LEU A 3 22.80 43.26 23.89
C LEU A 3 22.92 41.75 24.05
N SER A 4 21.84 41.18 24.56
CA SER A 4 21.62 39.76 24.84
C SER A 4 21.78 38.90 23.58
N TRP A 5 22.89 38.18 23.47
CA TRP A 5 23.05 37.06 22.54
C TRP A 5 22.30 35.80 22.99
N SER A 6 21.96 35.71 24.29
CA SER A 6 21.30 34.54 24.88
C SER A 6 19.82 34.38 24.48
N LEU A 7 19.06 35.47 24.31
CA LEU A 7 17.65 35.39 23.87
C LEU A 7 17.48 34.91 22.42
N VAL A 8 18.40 35.29 21.53
CA VAL A 8 18.30 34.98 20.09
C VAL A 8 18.64 33.50 19.83
N LEU A 9 19.59 32.95 20.59
CA LEU A 9 19.89 31.52 20.56
C LEU A 9 18.72 30.68 21.12
N SER A 10 18.04 31.15 22.17
CA SER A 10 16.90 30.42 22.75
C SER A 10 15.65 30.42 21.87
N SER A 11 15.37 31.51 21.14
CA SER A 11 14.20 31.59 20.25
C SER A 11 14.38 30.78 18.96
N ALA A 12 15.60 30.80 18.38
CA ALA A 12 15.93 29.97 17.22
C ALA A 12 15.90 28.47 17.56
N ALA A 13 16.44 28.07 18.73
CA ALA A 13 16.40 26.69 19.19
C ALA A 13 14.96 26.18 19.43
N ALA A 14 14.09 27.03 20.00
CA ALA A 14 12.67 26.71 20.21
C ALA A 14 11.90 26.55 18.88
N ALA A 15 12.16 27.41 17.90
CA ALA A 15 11.54 27.33 16.56
C ALA A 15 12.06 26.15 15.72
N THR A 16 13.29 25.69 15.92
CA THR A 16 13.77 24.44 15.29
C THR A 16 13.21 23.20 15.97
N ALA A 17 13.04 23.22 17.29
CA ALA A 17 12.45 22.12 18.04
C ALA A 17 10.98 21.89 17.64
N SER A 18 10.24 22.96 17.31
CA SER A 18 8.81 22.90 16.99
C SER A 18 8.48 22.06 15.74
N TYR A 19 9.29 22.14 14.68
CA TYR A 19 9.07 21.35 13.45
C TYR A 19 9.62 19.92 13.53
N SER A 20 10.59 19.66 14.41
CA SER A 20 11.27 18.35 14.53
C SER A 20 10.38 17.20 15.00
N GLY A 21 9.24 17.54 15.62
CA GLY A 21 8.21 16.59 16.04
C GLY A 21 7.39 16.03 14.89
N ASN A 22 7.36 16.70 13.73
CA ASN A 22 6.70 16.20 12.53
C ASN A 22 7.70 15.43 11.67
N LEU A 23 7.47 14.13 11.53
CA LEU A 23 8.35 13.21 10.81
C LEU A 23 8.51 13.61 9.34
N ASN A 24 7.55 14.33 8.76
CA ASN A 24 7.60 14.76 7.36
C ASN A 24 8.69 15.82 7.07
N TYR A 25 9.21 16.53 8.07
CA TYR A 25 10.38 17.41 7.87
C TYR A 25 11.71 16.69 8.01
N ARG A 26 11.72 15.53 8.66
CA ARG A 26 12.96 14.79 8.82
C ARG A 26 13.46 14.40 7.45
N SER A 27 14.78 14.30 7.38
CA SER A 27 15.33 13.60 6.24
C SER A 27 14.74 12.21 6.22
N PRO A 28 14.32 11.73 5.04
CA PRO A 28 13.97 10.33 4.89
C PRO A 28 15.19 9.44 5.26
N SER A 29 16.40 10.01 5.28
CA SER A 29 17.67 9.38 5.63
C SER A 29 18.34 10.01 6.87
N GLU A 30 18.69 9.21 7.88
CA GLU A 30 19.47 9.67 9.04
C GLU A 30 20.96 9.91 8.72
N HIS A 31 21.52 9.17 7.76
CA HIS A 31 22.91 9.27 7.28
C HIS A 31 23.12 10.42 6.28
N HIS A 32 22.07 10.85 5.59
CA HIS A 32 22.06 11.99 4.67
C HIS A 32 21.06 13.05 5.15
N PRO A 33 21.32 13.74 6.27
CA PRO A 33 20.39 14.73 6.84
C PRO A 33 20.07 15.88 5.87
N GLY A 34 20.86 16.05 4.80
CA GLY A 34 20.64 17.02 3.73
C GLY A 34 19.52 16.68 2.74
N LEU A 35 18.97 15.45 2.75
CA LEU A 35 17.80 15.06 1.95
C LEU A 35 16.48 15.51 2.57
N GLY A 36 16.48 15.88 3.86
CA GLY A 36 15.32 16.40 4.55
C GLY A 36 15.00 17.84 4.21
N VAL A 37 13.77 18.23 4.52
CA VAL A 37 13.41 19.64 4.49
C VAL A 37 14.23 20.36 5.55
N SER A 38 14.99 21.38 5.14
CA SER A 38 15.85 22.12 6.08
C SER A 38 15.01 22.87 7.11
N ILE A 39 14.79 22.25 8.28
CA ILE A 39 14.00 22.82 9.39
C ILE A 39 14.51 24.21 9.76
N HIS A 40 15.83 24.42 9.77
CA HIS A 40 16.41 25.73 10.04
C HIS A 40 15.98 26.78 8.99
N ARG A 41 15.91 26.42 7.70
CA ARG A 41 15.43 27.34 6.65
C ARG A 41 13.93 27.59 6.80
N VAL A 42 13.13 26.56 7.07
CA VAL A 42 11.68 26.69 7.31
C VAL A 42 11.41 27.61 8.50
N ALA A 43 12.04 27.34 9.64
CA ALA A 43 11.89 28.14 10.85
C ALA A 43 12.36 29.60 10.66
N LYS A 44 13.43 29.83 9.87
CA LYS A 44 13.91 31.18 9.56
C LYS A 44 12.96 31.99 8.67
N ARG A 45 12.19 31.33 7.79
CA ARG A 45 11.14 32.01 6.98
C ARG A 45 9.92 32.35 7.80
N GLY A 46 9.63 31.56 8.84
CA GLY A 46 8.56 31.82 9.78
C GLY A 46 8.67 33.23 10.35
N VAL A 47 7.67 34.08 10.07
CA VAL A 47 7.62 35.41 10.67
C VAL A 47 7.18 35.22 12.12
N PRO A 48 7.99 35.58 13.13
CA PRO A 48 7.58 35.44 14.52
C PRO A 48 6.26 36.21 14.75
N GLY A 49 5.21 35.51 15.19
CA GLY A 49 3.88 36.08 15.40
C GLY A 49 2.92 36.03 14.20
N SER A 50 3.35 35.53 13.03
CA SER A 50 2.39 35.20 11.95
C SER A 50 1.76 33.85 12.26
N SER A 51 0.49 33.84 12.65
CA SER A 51 -0.32 32.63 12.76
C SER A 51 -1.46 32.68 11.75
N PHE A 52 -1.83 31.53 11.20
CA PHE A 52 -3.12 31.43 10.53
C PHE A 52 -4.24 31.71 11.51
N ASP A 53 -5.30 32.35 11.03
CA ASP A 53 -6.59 32.35 11.72
C ASP A 53 -7.09 30.90 11.78
N PRO A 54 -7.32 30.31 12.97
CA PRO A 54 -7.76 28.92 13.09
C PRO A 54 -9.04 28.62 12.31
N SER A 55 -9.92 29.61 12.08
CA SER A 55 -11.15 29.43 11.31
C SER A 55 -10.91 29.19 9.81
N LYS A 56 -9.71 29.52 9.31
CA LYS A 56 -9.32 29.29 7.91
C LYS A 56 -8.63 27.95 7.70
N LEU A 57 -8.28 27.23 8.76
CA LEU A 57 -7.60 25.94 8.67
C LEU A 57 -8.62 24.80 8.64
N HIS A 58 -8.39 23.81 7.79
CA HIS A 58 -9.31 22.71 7.59
C HIS A 58 -8.58 21.37 7.56
N PHE A 59 -9.17 20.36 8.20
CA PHE A 59 -8.73 18.96 8.14
C PHE A 59 -9.29 18.31 6.87
N THR A 60 -8.78 18.75 5.71
CA THR A 60 -9.39 18.54 4.39
C THR A 60 -9.44 17.07 3.96
N HIS A 61 -8.53 16.24 4.48
CA HIS A 61 -8.35 14.83 4.09
C HIS A 61 -8.43 13.88 5.29
N GLY A 62 -9.16 14.30 6.33
CA GLY A 62 -9.40 13.50 7.53
C GLY A 62 -8.13 13.20 8.32
N VAL A 63 -8.09 12.00 8.90
CA VAL A 63 -7.00 11.50 9.73
C VAL A 63 -6.65 10.08 9.32
N ALA A 64 -5.44 9.64 9.66
CA ALA A 64 -5.01 8.26 9.43
C ALA A 64 -4.07 7.75 10.51
N SER A 65 -3.98 6.44 10.64
CA SER A 65 -2.96 5.79 11.47
C SER A 65 -2.32 4.60 10.75
N GLY A 66 -1.11 4.23 11.15
CA GLY A 66 -0.40 3.15 10.47
C GLY A 66 0.91 2.69 11.10
N ASP A 67 1.45 1.65 10.48
CA ASP A 67 2.62 0.89 10.90
C ASP A 67 2.57 0.49 12.40
N PRO A 68 1.50 -0.10 12.94
CA PRO A 68 1.37 -0.30 14.38
C PRO A 68 2.54 -1.14 14.94
N TYR A 69 3.16 -0.65 16.01
CA TYR A 69 4.11 -1.37 16.85
C TYR A 69 3.53 -1.57 18.25
N ALA A 70 4.17 -2.41 19.05
CA ALA A 70 3.67 -2.80 20.37
C ALA A 70 3.42 -1.60 21.30
N ASN A 71 4.26 -0.58 21.20
CA ASN A 71 4.21 0.58 22.09
C ASN A 71 3.97 1.90 21.34
N SER A 72 3.70 1.86 20.05
CA SER A 72 3.61 3.07 19.23
C SER A 72 2.84 2.89 17.93
N VAL A 73 2.30 3.99 17.42
CA VAL A 73 1.63 4.03 16.12
C VAL A 73 1.88 5.39 15.44
N ILE A 74 1.94 5.39 14.11
CA ILE A 74 1.97 6.65 13.36
C ILE A 74 0.57 7.23 13.31
N LEU A 75 0.46 8.53 13.59
CA LEU A 75 -0.74 9.32 13.37
C LEU A 75 -0.46 10.33 12.28
N TRP A 76 -1.45 10.51 11.40
CA TRP A 76 -1.35 11.40 10.26
C TRP A 76 -2.60 12.26 10.10
N THR A 77 -2.40 13.49 9.62
CA THR A 77 -3.48 14.35 9.10
C THR A 77 -2.91 15.39 8.13
N ARG A 78 -3.78 16.13 7.45
CA ARG A 78 -3.45 17.34 6.69
C ARG A 78 -4.32 18.49 7.17
N CYS A 79 -3.71 19.56 7.68
CA CYS A 79 -4.42 20.74 8.17
C CYS A 79 -4.00 21.97 7.37
N SER A 80 -4.80 22.32 6.36
CA SER A 80 -4.43 23.31 5.35
C SER A 80 -5.42 24.49 5.31
N PRO A 81 -4.98 25.71 4.93
CA PRO A 81 -5.87 26.83 4.66
C PRO A 81 -6.78 26.66 3.44
N THR A 82 -6.48 25.72 2.53
CA THR A 82 -7.29 25.47 1.33
C THR A 82 -7.46 23.97 1.08
N PHE A 83 -8.55 23.60 0.41
CA PHE A 83 -8.72 22.22 -0.04
C PHE A 83 -7.72 21.91 -1.16
N ASP A 84 -7.65 22.81 -2.14
CA ASP A 84 -6.66 22.84 -3.21
C ASP A 84 -5.49 23.73 -2.79
N ASP A 85 -4.40 23.14 -2.26
CA ASP A 85 -3.15 23.88 -2.22
C ASP A 85 -2.48 23.78 -3.58
N VAL A 86 -2.26 24.95 -4.15
CA VAL A 86 -1.37 25.26 -5.27
C VAL A 86 -1.92 24.97 -6.67
N GLN A 87 -2.12 26.02 -7.48
CA GLN A 87 -2.39 25.90 -8.92
C GLN A 87 -1.11 25.97 -9.78
N SER A 88 0.08 25.75 -9.19
CA SER A 88 1.33 25.86 -9.93
C SER A 88 2.51 25.15 -9.24
N ASN A 89 3.54 24.79 -10.02
CA ASN A 89 4.81 24.28 -9.50
C ASN A 89 5.58 25.31 -8.63
N SER A 90 5.09 26.56 -8.54
CA SER A 90 5.76 27.68 -7.88
C SER A 90 5.83 27.59 -6.36
N SER A 91 5.02 26.74 -5.71
CA SER A 91 5.10 26.51 -4.25
C SER A 91 6.40 25.83 -3.80
N THR A 92 7.22 25.37 -4.75
CA THR A 92 8.54 24.78 -4.50
C THR A 92 9.71 25.72 -4.79
N ASN A 93 9.48 27.00 -5.12
CA ASN A 93 10.54 28.02 -5.20
C ASN A 93 10.99 28.46 -3.79
N GLY A 94 11.57 27.54 -3.05
CA GLY A 94 12.31 27.77 -1.82
C GLY A 94 13.66 27.08 -1.94
N LEU A 95 14.72 27.73 -1.47
CA LEU A 95 16.09 27.22 -1.45
C LEU A 95 16.18 25.92 -0.63
N VAL A 96 15.72 24.80 -1.16
CA VAL A 96 16.08 23.48 -0.69
C VAL A 96 17.03 22.97 -1.77
N PRO A 97 18.32 22.73 -1.48
CA PRO A 97 19.35 22.51 -2.50
C PRO A 97 19.10 21.29 -3.42
N LEU A 98 18.16 20.42 -3.08
CA LEU A 98 17.72 19.27 -3.88
C LEU A 98 16.38 19.49 -4.63
N TYR A 99 15.79 20.68 -4.49
CA TYR A 99 14.52 21.06 -5.10
C TYR A 99 14.77 22.32 -5.90
N ASN A 100 15.29 22.12 -7.10
CA ASN A 100 15.07 23.08 -8.15
C ASN A 100 14.06 22.39 -9.06
N PRO A 101 12.78 22.83 -9.15
CA PRO A 101 11.95 22.37 -10.23
C PRO A 101 12.73 22.65 -11.51
N VAL A 102 13.11 21.60 -12.24
CA VAL A 102 13.45 21.80 -13.64
C VAL A 102 12.21 22.46 -14.22
N PRO A 103 12.30 23.69 -14.79
CA PRO A 103 11.15 24.29 -15.43
C PRO A 103 10.63 23.26 -16.43
N ILE A 104 9.39 22.81 -16.26
CA ILE A 104 8.79 21.95 -17.28
C ILE A 104 8.84 22.79 -18.55
N TYR A 105 9.35 22.21 -19.65
CA TYR A 105 9.35 22.85 -20.96
C TYR A 105 7.93 23.07 -21.54
N SER A 106 6.86 22.84 -20.75
CA SER A 106 5.48 23.08 -21.15
C SER A 106 4.87 24.28 -20.42
N GLY A 107 4.87 25.42 -21.14
CA GLY A 107 3.69 26.25 -21.40
C GLY A 107 2.84 26.87 -20.29
N ASP A 108 3.03 26.56 -19.00
CA ASP A 108 2.28 27.18 -17.89
C ASP A 108 2.88 28.55 -17.51
N GLU A 109 3.05 29.44 -18.50
CA GLU A 109 3.52 30.84 -18.29
C GLU A 109 2.49 31.69 -17.50
N ASP A 110 1.23 31.23 -17.42
CA ASP A 110 0.11 31.95 -16.78
C ASP A 110 -0.25 31.44 -15.37
N ALA A 111 0.49 30.47 -14.81
CA ALA A 111 0.15 29.90 -13.51
C ALA A 111 0.46 30.92 -12.39
N GLU A 112 -0.58 31.49 -11.78
CA GLU A 112 -0.47 32.44 -10.67
C GLU A 112 0.50 31.88 -9.61
N GLN A 113 1.56 32.65 -9.31
CA GLN A 113 2.45 32.34 -8.19
C GLN A 113 1.68 32.59 -6.89
N VAL A 114 1.02 31.57 -6.37
CA VAL A 114 0.43 31.63 -5.03
C VAL A 114 1.59 31.67 -4.04
N ALA A 115 1.74 32.82 -3.37
CA ALA A 115 2.81 33.02 -2.40
C ALA A 115 2.78 31.91 -1.34
N VAL A 116 3.87 31.15 -1.24
CA VAL A 116 4.11 30.18 -0.17
C VAL A 116 3.87 30.88 1.17
N SER A 117 2.83 30.47 1.90
CA SER A 117 2.59 31.03 3.23
C SER A 117 3.77 30.67 4.13
N ASN A 118 4.37 31.70 4.73
CA ASN A 118 5.46 31.54 5.68
C ASN A 118 4.95 31.27 7.12
N ALA A 119 3.64 31.25 7.34
CA ALA A 119 3.07 31.04 8.67
C ALA A 119 3.06 29.54 9.03
N PRO A 120 3.59 29.13 10.21
CA PRO A 120 3.38 27.79 10.72
C PRO A 120 1.91 27.49 10.99
N VAL A 121 1.51 26.25 10.78
CA VAL A 121 0.31 25.65 11.36
C VAL A 121 0.74 24.84 12.59
N CYS A 122 0.17 25.14 13.75
CA CYS A 122 0.40 24.44 15.01
C CYS A 122 -0.79 23.54 15.31
N LEU A 123 -0.54 22.26 15.59
CA LEU A 123 -1.55 21.30 16.04
C LEU A 123 -1.13 20.68 17.37
N ASP A 124 -2.08 20.52 18.28
CA ASP A 124 -1.99 19.57 19.37
C ASP A 124 -2.59 18.23 18.92
N TYR A 125 -1.96 17.11 19.27
CA TYR A 125 -2.54 15.78 19.08
C TYR A 125 -2.73 15.10 20.43
N LYS A 126 -3.79 14.29 20.53
CA LYS A 126 -4.09 13.46 21.70
C LYS A 126 -4.39 12.05 21.27
N VAL A 127 -4.01 11.10 22.11
CA VAL A 127 -4.32 9.68 22.03
C VAL A 127 -4.95 9.26 23.34
N SER A 128 -6.10 8.60 23.28
CA SER A 128 -6.93 8.26 24.44
C SER A 128 -7.42 6.83 24.37
N LYS A 129 -7.64 6.19 25.53
CA LYS A 129 -8.27 4.86 25.60
C LYS A 129 -9.77 4.89 25.37
N ASP A 130 -10.37 6.08 25.41
CA ASP A 130 -11.78 6.30 25.18
C ASP A 130 -12.01 7.46 24.22
N GLU A 131 -13.07 7.36 23.43
CA GLU A 131 -13.46 8.34 22.41
C GLU A 131 -13.81 9.71 23.01
N SER A 132 -14.16 9.77 24.31
CA SER A 132 -14.45 11.04 25.00
C SER A 132 -13.18 11.78 25.48
N PHE A 133 -11.99 11.25 25.21
CA PHE A 133 -10.69 11.81 25.58
C PHE A 133 -10.52 12.04 27.10
N LYS A 134 -11.12 11.18 27.94
CA LYS A 134 -10.96 11.25 29.41
C LYS A 134 -9.67 10.59 29.90
N HIS A 135 -9.18 9.58 29.21
CA HIS A 135 -7.98 8.82 29.58
C HIS A 135 -6.88 8.95 28.53
N ILE A 136 -6.22 10.11 28.55
CA ILE A 136 -5.09 10.42 27.66
C ILE A 136 -3.92 9.47 27.94
N ALA A 137 -3.44 8.82 26.90
CA ALA A 137 -2.28 7.92 26.91
C ALA A 137 -1.02 8.58 26.32
N ALA A 138 -1.20 9.42 25.31
CA ALA A 138 -0.13 10.23 24.72
C ALA A 138 -0.71 11.55 24.21
N GLU A 139 0.09 12.61 24.23
CA GLU A 139 -0.25 13.89 23.64
C GLU A 139 1.03 14.65 23.28
N GLY A 140 0.90 15.64 22.41
CA GLY A 140 2.00 16.53 22.07
C GLY A 140 1.58 17.63 21.11
N THR A 141 2.51 18.53 20.85
CA THR A 141 2.33 19.65 19.91
C THR A 141 3.25 19.46 18.72
N VAL A 142 2.75 19.73 17.52
CA VAL A 142 3.43 19.51 16.26
C VAL A 142 3.15 20.65 15.29
N TYR A 143 4.12 20.94 14.41
CA TYR A 143 4.04 22.04 13.46
C TYR A 143 4.11 21.53 12.03
N THR A 144 3.42 22.22 11.13
CA THR A 144 3.46 21.98 9.68
C THR A 144 3.41 23.27 8.87
N SER A 145 3.65 23.18 7.56
CA SER A 145 3.71 24.27 6.61
C SER A 145 3.52 23.73 5.19
N SER A 146 3.38 24.65 4.23
CA SER A 146 3.35 24.39 2.80
C SER A 146 4.56 23.59 2.26
N ASP A 147 5.71 23.61 2.93
CA ASP A 147 6.90 22.87 2.47
C ASP A 147 6.62 21.37 2.31
N ILE A 148 5.78 20.82 3.19
CA ILE A 148 5.38 19.42 3.25
C ILE A 148 3.86 19.28 3.04
N ASP A 149 3.26 20.22 2.31
CA ASP A 149 1.83 20.21 1.96
C ASP A 149 0.89 20.19 3.18
N TYR A 150 1.31 20.87 4.25
CA TYR A 150 0.60 20.97 5.53
C TYR A 150 0.23 19.61 6.15
N THR A 151 0.93 18.55 5.76
CA THR A 151 0.78 17.22 6.34
C THR A 151 1.46 17.17 7.70
N VAL A 152 0.89 16.39 8.61
CA VAL A 152 1.43 16.10 9.92
C VAL A 152 1.57 14.60 10.04
N LYS A 153 2.75 14.17 10.45
CA LYS A 153 3.03 12.78 10.79
C LYS A 153 3.78 12.72 12.12
N VAL A 154 3.23 12.01 13.09
CA VAL A 154 3.83 11.85 14.41
C VAL A 154 3.83 10.39 14.81
N GLU A 155 4.86 9.95 15.54
CA GLU A 155 4.86 8.65 16.21
C GLU A 155 4.36 8.84 17.64
N ALA A 156 3.11 8.43 17.91
CA ALA A 156 2.58 8.37 19.25
C ALA A 156 3.17 7.14 19.95
N SER A 157 3.95 7.35 21.01
CA SER A 157 4.69 6.29 21.71
C SER A 157 4.21 6.09 23.15
N LYS A 158 4.81 5.12 23.86
CA LYS A 158 4.46 4.73 25.25
C LYS A 158 3.04 4.22 25.39
N LEU A 159 2.49 3.66 24.32
CA LEU A 159 1.20 3.01 24.29
C LEU A 159 1.33 1.58 24.84
N LYS A 160 0.20 0.98 25.22
CA LYS A 160 0.16 -0.43 25.61
C LYS A 160 0.05 -1.32 24.37
N PRO A 161 0.66 -2.52 24.38
CA PRO A 161 0.46 -3.52 23.32
C PRO A 161 -1.00 -3.92 23.15
N PHE A 162 -1.32 -4.33 21.93
CA PHE A 162 -2.59 -4.89 21.49
C PHE A 162 -3.84 -4.13 21.99
N THR A 163 -3.78 -2.81 21.99
CA THR A 163 -4.80 -1.94 22.60
C THR A 163 -5.38 -1.00 21.56
N THR A 164 -6.72 -0.93 21.51
CA THR A 164 -7.43 0.08 20.71
C THR A 164 -7.36 1.44 21.38
N TYR A 165 -7.05 2.46 20.60
CA TYR A 165 -6.97 3.86 21.01
C TYR A 165 -7.77 4.74 20.05
N PHE A 166 -8.18 5.90 20.55
CA PHE A 166 -8.77 7.00 19.78
C PHE A 166 -7.78 8.15 19.73
N TYR A 167 -7.74 8.88 18.62
CA TYR A 167 -6.83 10.01 18.45
C TYR A 167 -7.49 11.17 17.71
N GLN A 168 -7.03 12.38 18.00
CA GLN A 168 -7.56 13.60 17.39
C GLN A 168 -6.48 14.68 17.35
N PHE A 169 -6.49 15.48 16.28
CA PHE A 169 -5.69 16.69 16.15
C PHE A 169 -6.56 17.92 16.39
N GLN A 170 -5.96 18.97 16.94
CA GLN A 170 -6.62 20.23 17.24
C GLN A 170 -5.68 21.37 16.87
N VAL A 171 -6.16 22.38 16.15
CA VAL A 171 -5.37 23.59 15.89
C VAL A 171 -5.11 24.29 17.22
N CYS A 172 -3.84 24.55 17.53
CA CYS A 172 -3.41 25.11 18.82
C CYS A 172 -4.21 26.37 19.18
N ASN A 173 -4.60 26.49 20.46
CA ASN A 173 -5.36 27.62 20.98
C ASN A 173 -6.71 27.88 20.27
N SER A 174 -7.35 26.84 19.75
CA SER A 174 -8.68 26.94 19.13
C SER A 174 -9.52 25.68 19.37
N ASP A 175 -10.83 25.73 19.10
CA ASP A 175 -11.72 24.56 19.12
C ASP A 175 -11.80 23.83 17.77
N ASN A 176 -10.97 24.21 16.79
CA ASN A 176 -10.93 23.57 15.48
C ASN A 176 -10.22 22.21 15.58
N LYS A 177 -10.98 21.14 15.41
CA LYS A 177 -10.54 19.75 15.62
C LYS A 177 -10.72 18.91 14.37
N SER A 178 -9.85 17.94 14.18
CA SER A 178 -10.01 16.90 13.17
C SER A 178 -11.17 15.97 13.55
N PRO A 179 -11.64 15.12 12.61
CA PRO A 179 -12.38 13.92 12.98
C PRO A 179 -11.61 13.09 14.01
N VAL A 180 -12.33 12.35 14.85
CA VAL A 180 -11.74 11.38 15.79
C VAL A 180 -11.39 10.13 15.00
N GLY A 181 -10.12 9.74 15.01
CA GLY A 181 -9.66 8.48 14.46
C GLY A 181 -9.58 7.39 15.52
N ARG A 182 -9.63 6.14 15.07
CA ARG A 182 -9.41 4.92 15.85
C ARG A 182 -8.18 4.20 15.30
N THR A 183 -7.42 3.60 16.21
CA THR A 183 -6.19 2.87 15.87
C THR A 183 -5.98 1.72 16.86
N LYS A 184 -5.10 0.78 16.53
CA LYS A 184 -4.73 -0.34 17.40
C LYS A 184 -3.23 -0.55 17.35
N THR A 185 -2.59 -0.69 18.51
CA THR A 185 -1.17 -1.07 18.60
C THR A 185 -0.99 -2.56 18.32
N ALA A 186 0.16 -2.95 17.79
CA ALA A 186 0.51 -4.35 17.65
C ALA A 186 0.59 -5.03 19.03
N PRO A 187 0.41 -6.35 19.14
CA PRO A 187 0.88 -7.08 20.32
C PRO A 187 2.41 -7.04 20.44
N ASP A 188 2.93 -7.30 21.64
CA ASP A 188 4.39 -7.43 21.84
C ASP A 188 4.89 -8.70 21.13
N SER A 189 6.11 -8.70 20.60
CA SER A 189 6.60 -9.83 19.80
C SER A 189 6.67 -11.15 20.57
N GLU A 190 6.73 -11.13 21.90
CA GLU A 190 6.73 -12.36 22.70
C GLU A 190 5.35 -12.75 23.25
N GLU A 191 4.33 -11.94 22.98
CA GLU A 191 2.97 -12.15 23.46
C GLU A 191 2.25 -13.24 22.66
N GLU A 192 1.60 -14.16 23.37
CA GLU A 192 0.68 -15.12 22.78
C GLU A 192 -0.65 -14.41 22.53
N VAL A 193 -1.09 -14.36 21.27
CA VAL A 193 -2.37 -13.78 20.86
C VAL A 193 -3.22 -14.83 20.17
N ASP A 194 -4.49 -14.92 20.57
CA ASP A 194 -5.41 -15.95 20.07
C ASP A 194 -5.84 -15.69 18.62
N GLN A 195 -5.90 -14.42 18.22
CA GLN A 195 -6.38 -14.04 16.91
C GLN A 195 -5.83 -12.69 16.44
N VAL A 196 -5.53 -12.61 15.14
CA VAL A 196 -5.28 -11.36 14.40
C VAL A 196 -6.06 -11.41 13.09
N ASN A 197 -6.78 -10.34 12.78
CA ASN A 197 -7.55 -10.21 11.54
C ASN A 197 -7.01 -9.09 10.64
N LEU A 198 -6.83 -9.37 9.36
CA LEU A 198 -6.29 -8.43 8.37
C LEU A 198 -7.28 -8.26 7.22
N ALA A 199 -7.56 -7.03 6.80
CA ALA A 199 -8.13 -6.77 5.47
C ALA A 199 -7.00 -6.48 4.49
N VAL A 200 -7.01 -7.11 3.31
CA VAL A 200 -5.95 -6.97 2.30
C VAL A 200 -6.51 -6.34 1.03
N TYR A 201 -5.88 -5.24 0.59
CA TYR A 201 -6.29 -4.47 -0.58
C TYR A 201 -5.12 -4.21 -1.53
N SER A 202 -5.44 -3.92 -2.79
CA SER A 202 -4.53 -3.37 -3.80
C SER A 202 -5.32 -2.66 -4.90
N CYS A 203 -4.64 -1.88 -5.74
CA CYS A 203 -5.15 -1.45 -7.05
C CYS A 203 -6.46 -0.64 -6.98
N ALA A 204 -6.34 0.61 -6.57
CA ALA A 204 -7.45 1.52 -6.33
C ALA A 204 -7.53 2.65 -7.37
N ASN A 205 -7.65 2.33 -8.67
CA ASN A 205 -7.74 3.35 -9.71
C ASN A 205 -9.02 4.20 -9.59
N PHE A 206 -8.84 5.50 -9.35
CA PHE A 206 -9.92 6.46 -9.09
C PHE A 206 -10.91 6.62 -10.25
N PRO A 207 -10.47 6.82 -11.52
CA PRO A 207 -11.39 6.86 -12.67
C PRO A 207 -12.27 5.62 -12.88
N PHE A 208 -11.85 4.43 -12.43
CA PHE A 208 -12.62 3.21 -12.71
C PHE A 208 -13.84 3.00 -11.83
N GLY A 209 -13.88 3.61 -10.63
CA GLY A 209 -15.04 3.55 -9.75
C GLY A 209 -14.81 3.99 -8.31
N PHE A 210 -15.88 3.91 -7.53
CA PHE A 210 -15.90 4.18 -6.09
C PHE A 210 -15.22 3.06 -5.31
N PHE A 211 -14.54 3.42 -4.21
CA PHE A 211 -13.75 2.48 -3.43
C PHE A 211 -14.57 1.74 -2.36
N ASN A 212 -15.71 1.17 -2.76
CA ASN A 212 -16.67 0.50 -1.87
C ASN A 212 -16.00 -0.57 -0.97
N ALA A 213 -15.02 -1.29 -1.50
CA ALA A 213 -14.28 -2.34 -0.81
C ALA A 213 -13.62 -1.87 0.51
N TYR A 214 -13.08 -0.65 0.56
CA TYR A 214 -12.50 -0.11 1.80
C TYR A 214 -13.55 0.10 2.89
N GLY A 215 -14.78 0.42 2.51
CA GLY A 215 -15.86 0.69 3.44
C GLY A 215 -16.46 -0.57 4.06
N HIS A 216 -16.35 -1.73 3.42
CA HIS A 216 -16.95 -2.97 3.91
C HIS A 216 -16.33 -3.45 5.23
N SER A 217 -15.00 -3.47 5.32
CA SER A 217 -14.31 -3.83 6.58
C SER A 217 -14.59 -2.82 7.68
N VAL A 218 -14.77 -1.54 7.34
CA VAL A 218 -15.15 -0.48 8.31
C VAL A 218 -16.54 -0.73 8.87
N ARG A 219 -17.51 -1.03 8.00
CA ARG A 219 -18.91 -1.25 8.41
C ARG A 219 -19.08 -2.54 9.20
N LYS A 220 -18.36 -3.61 8.82
CA LYS A 220 -18.34 -4.88 9.55
C LYS A 220 -17.55 -4.83 10.86
N ASP A 221 -16.60 -3.90 10.98
CA ASP A 221 -15.64 -3.82 12.07
C ASP A 221 -14.93 -5.16 12.36
N SER A 222 -14.61 -5.92 11.29
CA SER A 222 -14.20 -7.32 11.37
C SER A 222 -12.69 -7.55 11.48
N VAL A 223 -11.88 -6.50 11.34
CA VAL A 223 -10.42 -6.60 11.23
C VAL A 223 -9.67 -5.73 12.24
N ASP A 224 -8.44 -6.11 12.57
CA ASP A 224 -7.56 -5.33 13.43
C ASP A 224 -6.74 -4.30 12.64
N TYR A 225 -6.25 -4.72 11.47
CA TYR A 225 -5.34 -3.95 10.63
C TYR A 225 -5.72 -4.05 9.16
N VAL A 226 -5.27 -3.04 8.41
CA VAL A 226 -5.40 -3.00 6.95
C VAL A 226 -4.02 -3.18 6.33
N VAL A 227 -3.89 -4.09 5.38
CA VAL A 227 -2.70 -4.26 4.54
C VAL A 227 -3.03 -3.74 3.14
N HIS A 228 -2.16 -2.89 2.58
CA HIS A 228 -2.27 -2.41 1.21
C HIS A 228 -1.02 -2.81 0.43
N LEU A 229 -1.18 -3.56 -0.65
CA LEU A 229 -0.07 -4.19 -1.39
C LEU A 229 0.45 -3.36 -2.56
N GLY A 230 -0.13 -2.18 -2.78
CA GLY A 230 0.34 -1.20 -3.76
C GLY A 230 -0.76 -0.75 -4.70
N ASP A 231 -0.42 0.13 -5.64
CA ASP A 231 -1.35 0.82 -6.53
C ASP A 231 -2.44 1.58 -5.76
N TYR A 232 -2.01 2.27 -4.71
CA TYR A 232 -2.84 3.20 -3.95
C TYR A 232 -3.29 4.37 -4.83
N LEU A 233 -2.49 4.72 -5.84
CA LEU A 233 -2.81 5.70 -6.87
C LEU A 233 -2.38 5.20 -8.25
N TYR A 234 -2.88 5.85 -9.29
CA TYR A 234 -2.38 5.73 -10.67
C TYR A 234 -1.93 7.10 -11.17
N GLU A 235 -0.92 7.13 -12.03
CA GLU A 235 -0.19 8.30 -12.53
C GLU A 235 -0.85 8.99 -13.74
N TYR A 236 -1.71 8.27 -14.44
CA TYR A 236 -2.24 8.66 -15.74
C TYR A 236 -3.17 9.88 -15.74
N LYS A 237 -3.32 10.51 -16.91
CA LYS A 237 -4.40 11.45 -17.19
C LYS A 237 -5.75 10.72 -17.29
N ASN A 238 -6.85 11.43 -17.08
CA ASN A 238 -8.17 10.92 -17.43
C ASN A 238 -8.28 10.60 -18.94
N GLY A 239 -8.75 9.39 -19.25
CA GLY A 239 -8.90 8.88 -20.61
C GLY A 239 -7.73 8.06 -21.12
N ASP A 240 -6.57 8.10 -20.45
CA ASP A 240 -5.42 7.25 -20.80
C ASP A 240 -5.60 5.84 -20.22
N TYR A 241 -5.80 5.76 -18.89
CA TYR A 241 -6.14 4.51 -18.20
C TYR A 241 -7.35 4.71 -17.27
N GLY A 242 -8.53 4.59 -17.87
CA GLY A 242 -9.83 4.81 -17.22
C GLY A 242 -10.48 6.14 -17.59
N TRP A 243 -11.81 6.20 -17.53
CA TRP A 243 -12.61 7.36 -17.94
C TRP A 243 -13.59 7.76 -16.82
N GLY A 244 -13.21 8.78 -16.06
CA GLY A 244 -13.90 9.20 -14.84
C GLY A 244 -15.06 10.20 -15.02
N ASN A 245 -15.27 10.78 -16.22
CA ASN A 245 -16.21 11.90 -16.41
C ASN A 245 -17.64 11.57 -15.96
N SER A 246 -18.15 10.40 -16.33
CA SER A 246 -19.53 10.01 -16.01
C SER A 246 -19.72 9.73 -14.51
N LEU A 247 -18.63 9.51 -13.78
CA LEU A 247 -18.64 9.21 -12.34
C LEU A 247 -18.28 10.43 -11.49
N GLY A 248 -17.89 11.56 -12.11
CA GLY A 248 -17.30 12.68 -11.39
C GLY A 248 -15.95 12.34 -10.75
N ARG A 249 -15.24 11.33 -11.28
CA ARG A 249 -13.99 10.80 -10.74
C ARG A 249 -12.80 11.07 -11.65
N ILE A 250 -12.65 12.33 -12.06
CA ILE A 250 -11.50 12.76 -12.87
C ILE A 250 -10.29 12.91 -11.93
N PRO A 251 -9.18 12.16 -12.16
CA PRO A 251 -7.97 12.33 -11.37
C PRO A 251 -7.36 13.71 -11.62
N LEU A 252 -6.90 14.38 -10.56
CA LEU A 252 -6.25 15.68 -10.66
C LEU A 252 -4.76 15.57 -10.29
N PRO A 253 -3.88 16.40 -10.89
CA PRO A 253 -4.17 17.20 -12.07
C PRO A 253 -4.52 16.28 -13.25
N ASP A 254 -5.36 16.75 -14.17
CA ASP A 254 -5.81 15.95 -15.33
C ASP A 254 -4.71 15.90 -16.40
N ARG A 255 -3.59 15.25 -16.06
CA ARG A 255 -2.39 14.99 -16.85
C ARG A 255 -1.63 13.80 -16.24
N THR A 256 -0.69 13.23 -16.98
CA THR A 256 0.30 12.30 -16.41
C THR A 256 1.16 13.04 -15.37
N ILE A 257 1.31 12.45 -14.19
CA ILE A 257 1.99 13.10 -13.05
C ILE A 257 3.49 12.82 -13.06
N VAL A 258 4.30 13.88 -12.95
CA VAL A 258 5.77 13.76 -12.96
C VAL A 258 6.45 14.66 -11.91
N THR A 259 5.80 15.74 -11.50
CA THR A 259 6.32 16.66 -10.47
C THR A 259 5.82 16.32 -9.07
N LEU A 260 6.50 16.82 -8.05
CA LEU A 260 6.06 16.70 -6.66
C LEU A 260 4.63 17.25 -6.44
N TYR A 261 4.30 18.37 -7.09
CA TYR A 261 2.95 18.92 -7.04
C TYR A 261 1.94 17.92 -7.62
N ASP A 262 2.23 17.35 -8.79
CA ASP A 262 1.33 16.41 -9.45
C ASP A 262 1.05 15.19 -8.56
N TYR A 263 2.08 14.59 -7.94
CA TYR A 263 1.90 13.46 -7.03
C TYR A 263 1.11 13.82 -5.77
N ARG A 264 1.41 14.95 -5.12
CA ARG A 264 0.62 15.42 -3.96
C ARG A 264 -0.84 15.63 -4.32
N LYS A 265 -1.10 16.31 -5.44
CA LYS A 265 -2.45 16.58 -5.92
C LYS A 265 -3.18 15.30 -6.34
N ARG A 266 -2.48 14.31 -6.90
CA ARG A 266 -3.03 12.99 -7.20
C ARG A 266 -3.47 12.26 -5.95
N ILE A 267 -2.60 12.16 -4.95
CA ILE A 267 -2.93 11.52 -3.67
C ILE A 267 -4.10 12.24 -3.02
N ALA A 268 -4.09 13.58 -2.98
CA ALA A 268 -5.19 14.39 -2.46
C ALA A 268 -6.52 14.05 -3.14
N THR A 269 -6.52 13.91 -4.47
CA THR A 269 -7.72 13.55 -5.25
C THR A 269 -8.24 12.17 -4.87
N TYR A 270 -7.37 11.17 -4.80
CA TYR A 270 -7.77 9.81 -4.42
C TYR A 270 -8.33 9.79 -2.99
N ARG A 271 -7.73 10.59 -2.11
CA ARG A 271 -8.11 10.77 -0.71
C ARG A 271 -9.40 11.58 -0.49
N THR A 272 -10.13 11.92 -1.56
CA THR A 272 -11.49 12.46 -1.47
C THR A 272 -12.57 11.37 -1.41
N ASP A 273 -12.22 10.11 -1.71
CA ASP A 273 -13.16 9.00 -1.61
C ASP A 273 -13.54 8.73 -0.14
N LEU A 274 -14.85 8.67 0.12
CA LEU A 274 -15.39 8.58 1.48
C LEU A 274 -15.09 7.24 2.16
N ASP A 275 -15.07 6.14 1.41
CA ASP A 275 -14.81 4.81 1.97
C ASP A 275 -13.31 4.61 2.25
N LEU A 276 -12.44 5.23 1.44
CA LEU A 276 -11.01 5.33 1.74
C LEU A 276 -10.73 6.19 2.97
N LEU A 277 -11.37 7.36 3.08
CA LEU A 277 -11.27 8.21 4.28
C LEU A 277 -11.73 7.47 5.54
N ALA A 278 -12.87 6.77 5.46
CA ALA A 278 -13.41 6.01 6.58
C ALA A 278 -12.45 4.88 7.03
N SER A 279 -11.84 4.16 6.09
CA SER A 279 -10.90 3.08 6.41
C SER A 279 -9.62 3.60 7.08
N HIS A 280 -9.07 4.71 6.60
CA HIS A 280 -7.92 5.34 7.26
C HIS A 280 -8.24 5.91 8.62
N GLN A 281 -9.45 6.46 8.80
CA GLN A 281 -9.89 6.99 10.08
C GLN A 281 -10.04 5.88 11.13
N ASN A 282 -10.41 4.65 10.74
CA ASN A 282 -10.82 3.60 11.69
C ASN A 282 -9.78 2.51 11.98
N PHE A 283 -8.78 2.32 11.11
CA PHE A 283 -7.81 1.24 11.24
C PHE A 283 -6.37 1.74 11.11
N ALA A 284 -5.44 1.00 11.70
CA ALA A 284 -4.02 1.18 11.42
C ALA A 284 -3.66 0.45 10.12
N TRP A 285 -3.12 1.20 9.16
CA TRP A 285 -2.71 0.68 7.86
C TRP A 285 -1.24 0.24 7.87
N ILE A 286 -0.95 -0.85 7.17
CA ILE A 286 0.39 -1.39 6.87
C ILE A 286 0.54 -1.41 5.34
N PRO A 287 0.80 -0.25 4.71
CA PRO A 287 0.87 -0.18 3.27
C PRO A 287 2.31 -0.41 2.78
N VAL A 288 2.40 -0.91 1.55
CA VAL A 288 3.59 -0.82 0.71
C VAL A 288 3.17 -0.33 -0.68
N TRP A 289 4.08 0.29 -1.42
CA TRP A 289 3.84 0.69 -2.81
C TRP A 289 3.97 -0.51 -3.74
N ASP A 290 3.43 -0.34 -4.94
CA ASP A 290 3.81 -1.07 -6.13
C ASP A 290 4.45 -0.11 -7.16
N ASP A 291 4.14 -0.23 -8.43
CA ASP A 291 4.73 0.56 -9.51
C ASP A 291 3.99 1.88 -9.73
N HIS A 292 2.66 1.88 -9.74
CA HIS A 292 1.85 3.05 -10.07
C HIS A 292 1.95 4.20 -9.05
N GLU A 293 2.47 3.96 -7.84
CA GLU A 293 2.92 5.04 -6.96
C GLU A 293 3.98 5.95 -7.62
N VAL A 294 4.73 5.42 -8.59
CA VAL A 294 5.67 6.15 -9.45
C VAL A 294 5.17 6.17 -10.89
N ALA A 295 5.22 5.03 -11.58
CA ALA A 295 4.86 4.83 -12.99
C ALA A 295 4.80 3.34 -13.30
N ASP A 296 3.94 2.96 -14.25
CA ASP A 296 3.72 1.60 -14.75
C ASP A 296 5.02 0.83 -15.04
N ASN A 297 5.07 -0.41 -14.54
CA ASN A 297 6.17 -1.37 -14.61
C ASN A 297 7.55 -0.75 -14.28
N THR A 298 7.63 0.05 -13.23
CA THR A 298 8.91 0.63 -12.83
C THR A 298 9.86 -0.41 -12.21
N TYR A 299 11.14 -0.17 -12.45
CA TYR A 299 12.29 -0.90 -11.90
C TYR A 299 13.38 0.12 -11.57
N ARG A 300 14.54 -0.31 -11.03
CA ARG A 300 15.58 0.61 -10.53
C ARG A 300 15.91 1.76 -11.49
N ASP A 301 16.09 1.48 -12.78
CA ASP A 301 16.63 2.43 -13.76
C ASP A 301 15.59 2.94 -14.79
N GLY A 302 14.30 2.61 -14.65
CA GLY A 302 13.27 3.03 -15.61
C GLY A 302 11.84 2.60 -15.30
N ALA A 303 10.94 2.76 -16.28
CA ALA A 303 9.54 2.36 -16.27
C ALA A 303 9.06 2.04 -17.71
N ALA A 304 7.84 1.54 -17.89
CA ALA A 304 7.28 1.21 -19.20
C ALA A 304 7.36 2.38 -20.19
N GLU A 305 6.98 3.57 -19.73
CA GLU A 305 6.96 4.79 -20.54
C GLU A 305 8.28 5.60 -20.47
N LEU A 306 9.20 5.25 -19.56
CA LEU A 306 10.48 5.94 -19.34
C LEU A 306 11.66 4.97 -19.39
N ARG A 307 12.11 4.66 -20.62
CA ARG A 307 13.12 3.62 -20.93
C ARG A 307 14.57 4.12 -20.94
N ASN A 308 14.85 5.23 -20.25
CA ASN A 308 16.18 5.84 -20.18
C ASN A 308 16.80 6.17 -21.56
N ASP A 309 15.93 6.52 -22.53
CA ASP A 309 16.30 7.03 -23.86
C ASP A 309 15.76 8.45 -24.05
N GLU A 310 16.43 9.27 -24.88
CA GLU A 310 16.07 10.68 -25.09
C GLU A 310 14.61 10.87 -25.52
N LYS A 311 14.09 9.96 -26.35
CA LYS A 311 12.70 10.06 -26.84
C LYS A 311 11.72 9.81 -25.69
N SER A 312 11.94 8.78 -24.89
CA SER A 312 11.12 8.48 -23.70
C SER A 312 11.19 9.61 -22.68
N PHE A 313 12.37 10.21 -22.44
CA PHE A 313 12.53 11.36 -21.55
C PHE A 313 11.70 12.57 -21.99
N VAL A 314 11.74 12.91 -23.28
CA VAL A 314 10.94 14.02 -23.83
C VAL A 314 9.44 13.72 -23.78
N GLN A 315 9.04 12.47 -24.03
CA GLN A 315 7.63 12.05 -24.00
C GLN A 315 7.06 12.04 -22.57
N ASP A 316 7.83 11.61 -21.59
CA ASP A 316 7.44 11.49 -20.18
C ASP A 316 7.63 12.80 -19.38
N GLY A 317 7.42 13.94 -20.04
CA GLY A 317 7.41 15.25 -19.39
C GLY A 317 8.78 15.87 -19.09
N GLY A 318 9.88 15.29 -19.57
CA GLY A 318 11.24 15.87 -19.44
C GLY A 318 11.81 15.81 -18.02
N VAL A 319 11.35 14.83 -17.22
CA VAL A 319 11.85 14.57 -15.86
C VAL A 319 12.62 13.25 -15.87
N SER A 320 13.80 13.22 -15.25
CA SER A 320 14.59 11.98 -15.19
C SER A 320 13.92 10.94 -14.29
N VAL A 321 14.23 9.66 -14.49
CA VAL A 321 13.73 8.54 -13.65
C VAL A 321 13.94 8.84 -12.17
N ASP A 322 15.17 9.20 -11.80
CA ASP A 322 15.53 9.51 -10.42
C ASP A 322 14.69 10.67 -9.86
N GLN A 323 14.51 11.74 -10.64
CA GLN A 323 13.75 12.90 -10.19
C GLN A 323 12.26 12.58 -10.03
N ARG A 324 11.68 11.77 -10.94
CA ARG A 324 10.28 11.33 -10.85
C ARG A 324 10.07 10.44 -9.63
N LYS A 325 10.94 9.45 -9.42
CA LYS A 325 10.92 8.60 -8.21
C LYS A 325 11.03 9.41 -6.94
N MET A 326 11.94 10.39 -6.88
CA MET A 326 12.08 11.26 -5.72
C MET A 326 10.83 12.09 -5.45
N ASN A 327 10.15 12.59 -6.49
CA ASN A 327 8.89 13.31 -6.37
C ASN A 327 7.76 12.42 -5.83
N ALA A 328 7.62 11.24 -6.41
CA ALA A 328 6.64 10.22 -6.04
C ALA A 328 6.81 9.77 -4.59
N VAL A 329 8.02 9.31 -4.25
CA VAL A 329 8.37 8.81 -2.93
C VAL A 329 8.17 9.90 -1.89
N ARG A 330 8.60 11.14 -2.16
CA ARG A 330 8.34 12.25 -1.23
C ARG A 330 6.86 12.45 -0.97
N ALA A 331 6.03 12.53 -2.01
CA ALA A 331 4.59 12.71 -1.85
C ALA A 331 3.97 11.54 -1.07
N TYR A 332 4.36 10.30 -1.38
CA TYR A 332 3.91 9.09 -0.67
C TYR A 332 4.27 9.15 0.81
N PHE A 333 5.51 9.52 1.16
CA PHE A 333 5.92 9.70 2.55
C PHE A 333 5.19 10.84 3.25
N GLU A 334 4.88 11.95 2.58
CA GLU A 334 4.16 13.04 3.21
C GLU A 334 2.71 12.65 3.53
N TRP A 335 2.08 11.85 2.67
CA TRP A 335 0.64 11.56 2.71
C TRP A 335 0.23 10.21 3.33
N MET A 336 1.12 9.21 3.37
CA MET A 336 0.79 7.89 3.91
C MET A 336 1.21 7.76 5.38
N PRO A 337 0.44 7.04 6.23
CA PRO A 337 0.74 6.90 7.67
C PRO A 337 1.84 5.86 7.96
N ILE A 338 2.94 5.91 7.21
CA ILE A 338 4.08 4.99 7.34
C ILE A 338 5.24 5.60 8.13
N ARG A 339 5.99 4.75 8.81
CA ARG A 339 7.33 5.05 9.31
C ARG A 339 8.30 5.14 8.15
N GLN A 340 9.24 6.06 8.28
CA GLN A 340 10.49 5.94 7.55
C GLN A 340 11.34 4.90 8.27
N VAL A 341 11.91 3.96 7.52
CA VAL A 341 12.75 2.91 8.11
C VAL A 341 14.22 3.32 8.00
N GLU A 342 14.78 3.35 6.80
CA GLU A 342 16.13 3.87 6.52
C GLU A 342 16.19 4.33 5.06
N MET A 343 15.65 5.50 4.70
CA MET A 343 15.59 5.87 3.27
C MET A 343 16.93 6.34 2.69
N ASP A 344 18.00 6.39 3.50
CA ASP A 344 19.39 6.47 3.02
C ASP A 344 19.77 5.25 2.19
N ASP A 345 19.07 4.15 2.44
CA ASP A 345 19.22 2.91 1.73
C ASP A 345 18.24 2.90 0.56
N ASN A 346 18.58 3.62 -0.52
CA ASN A 346 17.84 3.68 -1.79
C ASN A 346 16.30 3.69 -1.65
N LEU A 347 15.76 4.57 -0.80
CA LEU A 347 14.31 4.72 -0.62
C LEU A 347 13.59 3.50 -0.02
N ARG A 348 14.28 2.71 0.82
CA ARG A 348 13.75 1.52 1.51
C ARG A 348 12.40 1.72 2.21
N ILE A 349 11.44 0.86 1.85
CA ILE A 349 10.13 0.77 2.52
C ILE A 349 9.84 -0.58 3.21
N TRP A 350 10.57 -1.65 2.92
CA TRP A 350 10.24 -2.97 3.47
C TRP A 350 10.43 -3.05 5.00
N ARG A 351 9.54 -3.79 5.65
CA ARG A 351 9.40 -3.87 7.11
C ARG A 351 8.90 -5.24 7.54
N ASN A 352 9.17 -5.62 8.79
CA ASN A 352 8.58 -6.79 9.42
C ASN A 352 7.77 -6.35 10.64
N PHE A 353 6.52 -6.79 10.73
CA PHE A 353 5.62 -6.56 11.86
C PHE A 353 5.41 -7.88 12.60
N LYS A 354 6.00 -7.97 13.80
CA LYS A 354 5.84 -9.11 14.70
C LYS A 354 4.56 -8.95 15.50
N LEU A 355 3.44 -9.46 15.00
CA LEU A 355 2.15 -9.43 15.66
C LEU A 355 2.06 -10.61 16.63
N GLY A 356 2.80 -10.49 17.73
CA GLY A 356 2.88 -11.51 18.75
C GLY A 356 3.84 -12.61 18.33
N LYS A 357 3.64 -13.79 18.93
CA LYS A 357 4.12 -15.04 18.36
C LYS A 357 3.19 -15.60 17.30
N LEU A 358 2.04 -14.97 17.04
CA LEU A 358 1.08 -15.48 16.07
C LEU A 358 1.53 -15.23 14.63
N VAL A 359 1.89 -14.00 14.28
CA VAL A 359 2.18 -13.62 12.89
C VAL A 359 3.45 -12.79 12.79
N ASP A 360 4.35 -13.17 11.89
CA ASP A 360 5.31 -12.24 11.29
C ASP A 360 4.83 -11.82 9.91
N LEU A 361 4.42 -10.56 9.79
CA LEU A 361 4.04 -9.94 8.53
C LEU A 361 5.25 -9.23 7.92
N ILE A 362 5.88 -9.90 6.97
CA ILE A 362 7.11 -9.49 6.27
C ILE A 362 6.71 -8.80 4.96
N MET A 363 6.66 -7.47 4.99
CA MET A 363 6.27 -6.64 3.83
C MET A 363 7.47 -6.36 2.94
N LEU A 364 7.39 -6.74 1.67
CA LEU A 364 8.46 -6.62 0.66
C LEU A 364 8.30 -5.36 -0.20
N ASP A 365 9.37 -5.03 -0.93
CA ASP A 365 9.43 -4.01 -1.96
C ASP A 365 9.99 -4.68 -3.21
N THR A 366 9.12 -5.00 -4.17
CA THR A 366 9.52 -5.66 -5.41
C THR A 366 9.63 -4.70 -6.58
N ARG A 367 9.71 -3.37 -6.33
CA ARG A 367 9.73 -2.35 -7.38
C ARG A 367 10.89 -1.38 -7.28
N GLN A 368 10.90 -0.54 -6.23
CA GLN A 368 11.62 0.74 -6.30
C GLN A 368 13.08 0.64 -5.90
N TYR A 369 13.39 -0.25 -4.96
CA TYR A 369 14.69 -0.28 -4.29
C TYR A 369 15.86 -0.69 -5.22
N ASP A 370 15.85 -1.90 -5.76
CA ASP A 370 16.98 -2.42 -6.56
C ASP A 370 16.53 -3.46 -7.60
N ARG A 371 15.26 -3.40 -8.01
CA ARG A 371 14.70 -4.31 -9.01
C ARG A 371 15.45 -4.19 -10.34
N SER A 372 15.93 -5.32 -10.86
CA SER A 372 16.50 -5.39 -12.22
C SER A 372 15.44 -5.02 -13.28
N ILE A 373 15.84 -4.74 -14.53
CA ILE A 373 14.90 -4.45 -15.61
C ILE A 373 13.77 -5.48 -15.69
N THR A 374 12.54 -4.99 -15.77
CA THR A 374 11.31 -5.79 -15.86
C THR A 374 10.73 -5.80 -17.27
N ASP A 375 9.60 -6.48 -17.46
CA ASP A 375 8.84 -6.42 -18.70
C ASP A 375 8.24 -5.02 -18.90
N THR A 376 8.68 -4.33 -19.95
CA THR A 376 8.18 -3.01 -20.38
C THR A 376 7.34 -3.12 -21.65
N TYR A 377 6.75 -4.29 -21.89
CA TYR A 377 5.93 -4.70 -23.04
C TYR A 377 6.67 -4.85 -24.36
N ASP A 378 7.77 -4.13 -24.57
CA ASP A 378 8.61 -4.19 -25.77
C ASP A 378 9.81 -5.15 -25.64
N ASN A 379 10.08 -5.62 -24.43
CA ASN A 379 11.24 -6.46 -24.09
C ASN A 379 10.85 -7.83 -23.49
N THR A 380 9.58 -8.24 -23.52
CA THR A 380 9.08 -9.50 -22.93
C THR A 380 9.95 -10.72 -23.29
N ASN A 381 10.31 -10.85 -24.58
CA ASN A 381 11.17 -11.96 -25.05
C ASN A 381 12.58 -11.92 -24.44
N TYR A 382 13.12 -10.72 -24.24
CA TYR A 382 14.41 -10.54 -23.57
C TYR A 382 14.31 -10.94 -22.10
N ILE A 383 13.28 -10.49 -21.38
CA ILE A 383 13.06 -10.84 -19.97
C ILE A 383 12.87 -12.35 -19.80
N ASN A 384 12.06 -12.99 -20.65
CA ASN A 384 11.92 -14.45 -20.61
C ASN A 384 13.23 -15.19 -20.87
N ALA A 385 14.10 -14.68 -21.76
CA ALA A 385 15.40 -15.30 -22.03
C ALA A 385 16.38 -15.22 -20.86
N ILE A 386 16.21 -14.26 -19.95
CA ILE A 386 17.13 -14.02 -18.83
C ILE A 386 16.51 -14.33 -17.47
N LYS A 387 15.23 -14.71 -17.35
CA LYS A 387 14.53 -14.89 -16.06
C LYS A 387 15.25 -15.83 -15.07
N ASP A 388 16.02 -16.79 -15.59
CA ASP A 388 16.79 -17.77 -14.82
C ASP A 388 18.25 -17.35 -14.55
N ASP A 389 18.68 -16.17 -15.02
CA ASP A 389 20.01 -15.64 -14.78
C ASP A 389 20.24 -15.41 -13.28
N ALA A 390 21.26 -16.05 -12.72
CA ALA A 390 21.62 -15.98 -11.31
C ALA A 390 21.87 -14.54 -10.81
N GLY A 391 22.34 -13.65 -11.70
CA GLY A 391 22.62 -12.25 -11.40
C GLY A 391 21.38 -11.35 -11.37
N ARG A 392 20.22 -11.81 -11.83
CA ARG A 392 18.97 -11.04 -11.74
C ARG A 392 18.41 -11.06 -10.33
N SER A 393 17.93 -9.90 -9.92
CA SER A 393 17.32 -9.71 -8.61
C SER A 393 16.04 -8.87 -8.72
N LEU A 394 14.99 -9.33 -8.04
CA LEU A 394 13.72 -8.63 -7.88
C LEU A 394 13.79 -7.54 -6.79
N MET A 395 14.58 -7.78 -5.75
CA MET A 395 14.59 -6.99 -4.52
C MET A 395 15.98 -6.42 -4.16
N GLY A 396 17.03 -6.80 -4.88
CA GLY A 396 18.41 -6.53 -4.51
C GLY A 396 18.93 -7.40 -3.37
N SER A 397 20.25 -7.51 -3.28
CA SER A 397 20.92 -8.40 -2.31
C SER A 397 20.63 -8.04 -0.85
N ARG A 398 20.48 -6.75 -0.52
CA ARG A 398 20.25 -6.33 0.88
C ARG A 398 18.90 -6.79 1.39
N GLN A 399 17.84 -6.62 0.61
CA GLN A 399 16.51 -7.05 0.98
C GLN A 399 16.37 -8.58 0.90
N GLU A 400 16.99 -9.25 -0.08
CA GLU A 400 17.01 -10.72 -0.14
C GLU A 400 17.63 -11.32 1.13
N ASN A 401 18.83 -10.86 1.53
CA ASN A 401 19.47 -11.33 2.76
C ASN A 401 18.67 -10.96 4.03
N TRP A 402 17.98 -9.82 4.01
CA TRP A 402 17.07 -9.44 5.09
C TRP A 402 15.86 -10.37 5.18
N LEU A 403 15.22 -10.70 4.06
CA LEU A 403 14.08 -11.61 4.00
C LEU A 403 14.48 -12.99 4.52
N GLN A 404 15.57 -13.55 4.01
CA GLN A 404 16.06 -14.87 4.41
C GLN A 404 16.32 -14.94 5.91
N ARG A 405 16.99 -13.93 6.48
CA ARG A 405 17.19 -13.85 7.93
C ARG A 405 15.87 -13.74 8.69
N ASN A 406 14.92 -12.91 8.25
CA ASN A 406 13.65 -12.78 8.95
C ASN A 406 12.83 -14.07 8.92
N LEU A 407 12.87 -14.84 7.82
CA LEU A 407 12.21 -16.15 7.74
C LEU A 407 12.79 -17.14 8.77
N ILE A 408 14.12 -17.21 8.85
CA ILE A 408 14.85 -18.06 9.80
C ILE A 408 14.59 -17.60 11.24
N GLU A 409 14.79 -16.31 11.55
CA GLU A 409 14.59 -15.74 12.89
C GLU A 409 13.12 -15.89 13.35
N SER A 410 12.16 -15.79 12.43
CA SER A 410 10.74 -16.04 12.70
C SER A 410 10.51 -17.49 13.14
N ALA A 411 11.17 -18.45 12.48
CA ALA A 411 11.14 -19.85 12.86
C ALA A 411 11.86 -20.18 14.15
N ASP A 412 13.04 -19.63 14.36
CA ASP A 412 13.79 -19.86 15.59
C ASP A 412 13.06 -19.27 16.80
N ARG A 413 12.36 -18.14 16.64
CA ARG A 413 11.52 -17.55 17.70
C ARG A 413 10.26 -18.38 17.99
N GLY A 414 9.84 -19.24 17.07
CA GLY A 414 8.61 -20.02 17.20
C GLY A 414 7.35 -19.23 16.84
N ALA A 415 7.44 -18.28 15.90
CA ALA A 415 6.26 -17.65 15.35
C ALA A 415 5.39 -18.68 14.61
N HIS A 416 4.08 -18.65 14.85
CA HIS A 416 3.12 -19.59 14.27
C HIS A 416 3.04 -19.44 12.75
N TRP A 417 2.85 -18.22 12.25
CA TRP A 417 2.67 -17.92 10.83
C TRP A 417 3.67 -16.89 10.31
N ARG A 418 4.14 -17.11 9.08
CA ARG A 418 4.94 -16.13 8.31
C ARG A 418 4.10 -15.69 7.12
N ILE A 419 3.76 -14.41 7.08
CA ILE A 419 3.01 -13.83 5.96
C ILE A 419 3.92 -12.91 5.19
N LEU A 420 4.20 -13.25 3.94
CA LEU A 420 5.00 -12.43 3.02
C LEU A 420 4.05 -11.53 2.24
N GLY A 421 4.11 -10.22 2.50
CA GLY A 421 3.41 -9.22 1.69
C GLY A 421 4.23 -8.89 0.46
N SER A 422 3.75 -9.29 -0.72
CA SER A 422 4.33 -9.03 -2.03
C SER A 422 3.37 -8.15 -2.84
N GLN A 423 3.89 -7.34 -3.75
CA GLN A 423 3.09 -6.59 -4.69
C GLN A 423 2.49 -7.53 -5.75
N ILE A 424 3.35 -8.39 -6.29
CA ILE A 424 3.12 -9.24 -7.45
C ILE A 424 3.02 -10.73 -7.08
N ILE A 425 2.34 -11.48 -7.94
CA ILE A 425 2.10 -12.93 -7.77
C ILE A 425 3.41 -13.73 -7.73
N PHE A 426 3.54 -14.56 -6.72
CA PHE A 426 4.68 -15.43 -6.43
C PHE A 426 4.58 -16.79 -7.14
N SER A 427 3.39 -17.41 -7.14
CA SER A 427 3.16 -18.72 -7.76
C SER A 427 3.33 -18.63 -9.27
N GLN A 428 3.77 -19.74 -9.88
CA GLN A 428 3.88 -19.80 -11.33
C GLN A 428 2.50 -19.96 -11.95
N LEU A 429 2.09 -19.00 -12.79
CA LEU A 429 0.78 -19.02 -13.45
C LEU A 429 0.96 -19.21 -14.96
N ASN A 430 0.42 -20.30 -15.49
CA ASN A 430 0.33 -20.49 -16.94
C ASN A 430 -0.89 -19.74 -17.47
N MET A 431 -0.65 -18.56 -18.04
CA MET A 431 -1.64 -17.68 -18.62
C MET A 431 -1.62 -17.71 -20.15
N SER A 432 -1.32 -18.87 -20.76
CA SER A 432 -1.30 -19.05 -22.23
C SER A 432 -2.56 -18.53 -22.94
N VAL A 433 -3.73 -18.66 -22.30
CA VAL A 433 -5.01 -18.17 -22.84
C VAL A 433 -5.06 -16.65 -22.96
N SER A 434 -4.36 -15.93 -22.08
CA SER A 434 -4.39 -14.46 -21.98
C SER A 434 -3.16 -13.80 -22.62
N LEU A 435 -1.97 -14.41 -22.47
CA LEU A 435 -0.70 -13.89 -22.95
C LEU A 435 -0.21 -14.54 -24.26
N GLY A 436 -0.84 -15.64 -24.66
CA GLY A 436 -0.41 -16.46 -25.80
C GLY A 436 0.52 -17.61 -25.40
N PRO A 437 0.64 -18.63 -26.25
CA PRO A 437 1.36 -19.88 -25.93
C PRO A 437 2.89 -19.76 -25.96
N GLU A 438 3.44 -18.72 -26.59
CA GLU A 438 4.89 -18.53 -26.69
C GLU A 438 5.51 -17.98 -25.40
N GLN A 439 4.76 -17.14 -24.69
CA GLN A 439 5.18 -16.49 -23.43
C GLN A 439 4.04 -16.56 -22.41
N PRO A 440 3.81 -17.74 -21.82
CA PRO A 440 2.61 -17.97 -21.02
C PRO A 440 2.68 -17.38 -19.61
N LEU A 441 3.85 -16.93 -19.15
CA LEU A 441 4.06 -16.46 -17.78
C LEU A 441 4.10 -14.93 -17.74
N ASN A 442 3.71 -14.34 -16.61
CA ASN A 442 3.84 -12.89 -16.40
C ASN A 442 5.31 -12.52 -16.11
N MET A 443 5.97 -11.89 -17.08
CA MET A 443 7.38 -11.49 -16.98
C MET A 443 7.60 -10.28 -16.06
N ASP A 444 6.55 -9.57 -15.68
CA ASP A 444 6.60 -8.54 -14.64
C ASP A 444 6.29 -9.09 -13.23
N ALA A 445 5.87 -10.35 -13.11
CA ALA A 445 5.69 -11.02 -11.81
C ALA A 445 6.97 -11.74 -11.34
N TRP A 446 6.89 -12.53 -10.26
CA TRP A 446 8.02 -13.35 -9.80
C TRP A 446 8.52 -14.35 -10.86
N ASP A 447 7.68 -14.70 -11.83
CA ASP A 447 8.05 -15.57 -12.96
C ASP A 447 9.08 -14.93 -13.92
N GLY A 448 9.23 -13.60 -13.91
CA GLY A 448 10.33 -12.89 -14.60
C GLY A 448 11.67 -12.88 -13.83
N TYR A 449 11.66 -13.41 -12.60
CA TYR A 449 12.77 -13.38 -11.65
C TYR A 449 12.95 -14.73 -10.95
N MET A 450 12.93 -15.82 -11.72
CA MET A 450 13.01 -17.20 -11.23
C MET A 450 14.23 -17.45 -10.33
N ALA A 451 15.37 -16.83 -10.60
CA ALA A 451 16.54 -16.93 -9.72
C ALA A 451 16.27 -16.35 -8.31
N SER A 452 15.56 -15.22 -8.20
CA SER A 452 15.18 -14.63 -6.91
C SER A 452 14.13 -15.50 -6.20
N LYS A 453 13.13 -15.98 -6.94
CA LYS A 453 12.10 -16.92 -6.45
C LYS A 453 12.73 -18.18 -5.86
N ASN A 454 13.65 -18.80 -6.59
CA ASN A 454 14.34 -20.02 -6.18
C ASN A 454 15.18 -19.82 -4.91
N ARG A 455 15.87 -18.67 -4.74
CA ARG A 455 16.62 -18.38 -3.49
C ARG A 455 15.70 -18.27 -2.27
N THR A 456 14.51 -17.70 -2.42
CA THR A 456 13.50 -17.64 -1.36
C THR A 456 12.96 -19.04 -1.02
N LEU A 457 12.55 -19.80 -2.04
CA LEU A 457 12.03 -21.17 -1.88
C LEU A 457 13.10 -22.10 -1.27
N GLN A 458 14.35 -21.97 -1.70
CA GLN A 458 15.48 -22.69 -1.14
C GLN A 458 15.65 -22.41 0.35
N THR A 459 15.55 -21.15 0.76
CA THR A 459 15.67 -20.79 2.18
C THR A 459 14.58 -21.45 3.02
N LEU A 460 13.34 -21.48 2.53
CA LEU A 460 12.25 -22.15 3.22
C LEU A 460 12.49 -23.66 3.33
N TYR A 461 12.93 -24.28 2.24
CA TYR A 461 13.15 -25.72 2.17
C TYR A 461 14.35 -26.18 3.01
N ASP A 462 15.53 -25.57 2.82
CA ASP A 462 16.78 -25.96 3.48
C ASP A 462 16.71 -25.78 5.01
N ASN A 463 15.85 -24.87 5.49
CA ASN A 463 15.63 -24.62 6.91
C ASN A 463 14.33 -25.24 7.46
N ASN A 464 13.61 -26.03 6.66
CA ASN A 464 12.33 -26.67 7.04
C ASN A 464 11.31 -25.68 7.66
N ILE A 465 11.17 -24.51 7.03
CA ILE A 465 10.29 -23.43 7.48
C ILE A 465 8.89 -23.66 6.89
N GLY A 466 7.91 -23.94 7.75
CA GLY A 466 6.49 -24.09 7.40
C GLY A 466 5.62 -22.89 7.80
N ASN A 467 4.31 -23.05 7.65
CA ASN A 467 3.27 -22.05 7.92
C ASN A 467 3.51 -20.72 7.19
N ASN A 468 3.87 -20.82 5.91
CA ASN A 468 4.11 -19.67 5.05
C ASN A 468 2.84 -19.33 4.26
N ILE A 469 2.46 -18.06 4.29
CA ILE A 469 1.43 -17.48 3.44
C ILE A 469 2.08 -16.36 2.63
N VAL A 470 1.80 -16.30 1.32
CA VAL A 470 2.12 -15.14 0.49
C VAL A 470 0.82 -14.42 0.17
N ILE A 471 0.82 -13.09 0.29
CA ILE A 471 -0.28 -12.24 -0.18
C ILE A 471 0.20 -11.32 -1.30
N ALA A 472 -0.62 -11.13 -2.32
CA ALA A 472 -0.28 -10.37 -3.53
C ALA A 472 -1.46 -9.58 -4.11
N GLY A 473 -1.16 -8.56 -4.92
CA GLY A 473 -2.09 -7.71 -5.66
C GLY A 473 -1.77 -7.65 -7.17
N ASP A 474 -1.59 -6.44 -7.71
CA ASP A 474 -1.12 -6.09 -9.08
C ASP A 474 -2.05 -6.55 -10.22
N THR A 475 -2.32 -7.85 -10.32
CA THR A 475 -2.99 -8.46 -11.47
C THR A 475 -4.49 -8.18 -11.60
N HIS A 476 -5.10 -7.53 -10.60
CA HIS A 476 -6.54 -7.23 -10.51
C HIS A 476 -7.47 -8.46 -10.54
N VAL A 477 -6.95 -9.65 -10.22
CA VAL A 477 -7.66 -10.94 -10.28
C VAL A 477 -7.45 -11.69 -8.97
N ASN A 478 -8.46 -12.44 -8.52
CA ASN A 478 -8.32 -13.31 -7.36
C ASN A 478 -7.60 -14.60 -7.75
N TRP A 479 -6.57 -14.99 -7.00
CA TRP A 479 -5.78 -16.20 -7.21
C TRP A 479 -5.56 -16.93 -5.89
N VAL A 480 -5.74 -18.25 -5.89
CA VAL A 480 -5.44 -19.08 -4.71
C VAL A 480 -4.66 -20.30 -5.13
N SER A 481 -3.42 -20.41 -4.63
CA SER A 481 -2.46 -21.44 -5.02
C SER A 481 -1.84 -22.09 -3.80
N ASP A 482 -1.52 -23.39 -3.90
CA ASP A 482 -0.49 -23.93 -3.02
C ASP A 482 0.88 -23.38 -3.46
N LEU A 483 1.76 -23.06 -2.51
CA LEU A 483 3.14 -22.68 -2.80
C LEU A 483 3.97 -23.94 -2.97
N ALA A 484 4.42 -24.19 -4.20
CA ALA A 484 5.26 -25.34 -4.55
C ALA A 484 6.56 -24.88 -5.20
N TRP A 485 7.67 -25.56 -4.88
CA TRP A 485 8.94 -25.34 -5.57
C TRP A 485 9.03 -26.27 -6.79
N LEU A 486 8.30 -25.87 -7.83
CA LEU A 486 8.20 -26.61 -9.08
C LEU A 486 9.60 -26.86 -9.69
N ASP A 487 9.72 -27.99 -10.39
CA ASP A 487 10.95 -28.53 -10.98
C ASP A 487 12.09 -28.91 -10.02
N HIS A 488 11.99 -28.55 -8.73
CA HIS A 488 13.00 -28.85 -7.72
C HIS A 488 12.51 -29.89 -6.70
N ASN A 489 11.21 -29.88 -6.40
CA ASN A 489 10.58 -30.81 -5.47
C ASN A 489 9.29 -31.40 -6.06
N PRO A 490 8.99 -32.69 -5.83
CA PRO A 490 7.73 -33.27 -6.23
C PRO A 490 6.55 -32.55 -5.55
N TYR A 491 5.59 -32.11 -6.35
CA TYR A 491 4.33 -31.57 -5.87
C TYR A 491 3.18 -32.42 -6.43
N ASN A 492 2.15 -32.65 -5.63
CA ASN A 492 0.94 -33.34 -6.06
C ASN A 492 -0.24 -32.39 -5.93
N SER A 493 -0.74 -31.88 -7.06
CA SER A 493 -1.85 -30.93 -7.08
C SER A 493 -3.11 -31.46 -6.37
N SER A 494 -3.44 -32.75 -6.51
CA SER A 494 -4.63 -33.33 -5.89
C SER A 494 -4.52 -33.35 -4.36
N SER A 495 -3.42 -33.84 -3.79
CA SER A 495 -3.28 -33.95 -2.33
C SER A 495 -2.66 -32.73 -1.66
N GLY A 496 -2.00 -31.85 -2.42
CA GLY A 496 -1.17 -30.76 -1.91
C GLY A 496 0.16 -31.21 -1.30
N ALA A 497 0.50 -32.50 -1.38
CA ALA A 497 1.77 -33.00 -0.87
C ALA A 497 2.93 -32.34 -1.64
N GLY A 498 3.94 -31.88 -0.92
CA GLY A 498 5.08 -31.13 -1.48
C GLY A 498 4.91 -29.60 -1.47
N ALA A 499 3.74 -29.10 -1.06
CA ALA A 499 3.56 -27.67 -0.81
C ALA A 499 4.30 -27.22 0.47
N ILE A 500 4.75 -25.96 0.47
CA ILE A 500 5.49 -25.33 1.58
C ILE A 500 4.76 -24.10 2.14
N GLY A 501 3.52 -23.86 1.69
CA GLY A 501 2.69 -22.73 2.05
C GLY A 501 1.54 -22.52 1.07
N VAL A 502 0.89 -21.36 1.15
CA VAL A 502 -0.23 -20.98 0.29
C VAL A 502 -0.08 -19.53 -0.16
N GLU A 503 -0.50 -19.22 -1.38
CA GLU A 503 -0.64 -17.85 -1.86
C GLU A 503 -2.10 -17.44 -2.00
N PHE A 504 -2.40 -16.25 -1.51
CA PHE A 504 -3.65 -15.53 -1.70
C PHE A 504 -3.39 -14.23 -2.48
N GLY A 505 -3.67 -14.24 -3.79
CA GLY A 505 -3.68 -13.06 -4.63
C GLY A 505 -5.07 -12.43 -4.66
N GLY A 506 -5.19 -11.14 -4.35
CA GLY A 506 -6.46 -10.43 -4.34
C GLY A 506 -6.77 -9.70 -5.64
N SER A 507 -8.06 -9.56 -5.96
CA SER A 507 -8.50 -8.59 -6.97
C SER A 507 -8.27 -7.14 -6.49
N ALA A 508 -8.63 -6.20 -7.36
CA ALA A 508 -8.46 -4.78 -7.16
C ALA A 508 -9.65 -4.15 -6.44
N VAL A 509 -9.39 -3.06 -5.71
CA VAL A 509 -10.43 -2.20 -5.12
C VAL A 509 -11.34 -1.62 -6.21
N SER A 510 -10.75 -1.17 -7.32
CA SER A 510 -11.51 -0.64 -8.46
C SER A 510 -10.87 -0.85 -9.83
N SER A 511 -9.55 -1.06 -9.89
CA SER A 511 -8.82 -1.25 -11.16
C SER A 511 -9.33 -2.46 -11.95
N PRO A 512 -9.39 -2.39 -13.29
CA PRO A 512 -10.05 -3.41 -14.08
C PRO A 512 -9.22 -4.69 -14.23
N SER A 513 -9.86 -5.85 -14.14
CA SER A 513 -9.21 -7.12 -14.49
C SER A 513 -8.85 -7.20 -15.96
N SER A 514 -7.67 -7.77 -16.24
CA SER A 514 -7.15 -8.08 -17.58
C SER A 514 -8.08 -8.95 -18.42
N PHE A 515 -8.92 -9.79 -17.81
CA PHE A 515 -9.84 -10.66 -18.54
C PHE A 515 -11.29 -10.68 -18.04
N GLY A 516 -11.58 -10.01 -16.91
CA GLY A 516 -12.94 -9.90 -16.40
C GLY A 516 -13.61 -8.54 -16.58
N GLN A 517 -12.92 -7.56 -17.17
CA GLN A 517 -13.53 -6.28 -17.53
C GLN A 517 -14.40 -6.40 -18.79
N ASN A 518 -15.52 -5.67 -18.84
CA ASN A 518 -16.40 -5.52 -20.02
C ASN A 518 -16.88 -6.85 -20.64
N THR A 519 -17.00 -7.89 -19.82
CA THR A 519 -17.42 -9.22 -20.24
C THR A 519 -18.57 -9.73 -19.36
N THR A 520 -19.04 -10.95 -19.60
CA THR A 520 -20.03 -11.61 -18.74
C THR A 520 -19.33 -12.52 -17.73
N ILE A 521 -19.98 -12.78 -16.60
CA ILE A 521 -19.46 -13.72 -15.59
C ILE A 521 -19.08 -15.08 -16.22
N PRO A 522 -19.93 -15.74 -17.05
CA PRO A 522 -19.54 -17.00 -17.68
C PRO A 522 -18.30 -16.91 -18.57
N ALA A 523 -18.11 -15.80 -19.29
CA ALA A 523 -16.95 -15.63 -20.15
C ALA A 523 -15.66 -15.44 -19.34
N ALA A 524 -15.70 -14.69 -18.23
CA ALA A 524 -14.57 -14.57 -17.30
C ALA A 524 -14.25 -15.91 -16.62
N ASN A 525 -15.29 -16.68 -16.25
CA ASN A 525 -15.12 -18.00 -15.64
C ASN A 525 -14.48 -19.01 -16.62
N ASN A 526 -14.81 -18.95 -17.92
CA ASN A 526 -14.16 -19.79 -18.94
C ASN A 526 -12.66 -19.50 -19.10
N ILE A 527 -12.23 -18.25 -18.88
CA ILE A 527 -10.80 -17.90 -18.89
C ILE A 527 -10.13 -18.43 -17.62
N SER A 528 -10.78 -18.24 -16.47
CA SER A 528 -10.31 -18.79 -15.18
C SER A 528 -10.17 -20.31 -15.22
N GLU A 529 -11.12 -21.03 -15.84
CA GLU A 529 -11.05 -22.49 -16.03
C GLU A 529 -9.78 -22.92 -16.75
N LYS A 530 -9.43 -22.24 -17.84
CA LYS A 530 -8.23 -22.55 -18.63
C LYS A 530 -6.96 -22.31 -17.82
N ILE A 531 -6.83 -21.15 -17.17
CA ILE A 531 -5.65 -20.80 -16.37
C ILE A 531 -5.47 -21.79 -15.20
N VAL A 532 -6.55 -22.13 -14.49
CA VAL A 532 -6.53 -23.09 -13.38
C VAL A 532 -6.19 -24.51 -13.86
N THR A 533 -6.67 -24.89 -15.03
CA THR A 533 -6.36 -26.21 -15.62
C THR A 533 -4.90 -26.31 -16.06
N ASP A 534 -4.36 -25.23 -16.64
CA ASP A 534 -3.00 -25.19 -17.19
C ASP A 534 -1.92 -24.93 -16.12
N SER A 535 -2.30 -24.41 -14.95
CA SER A 535 -1.39 -24.09 -13.84
C SER A 535 -1.44 -25.17 -12.76
N GLU A 536 -0.31 -25.82 -12.47
CA GLU A 536 -0.29 -27.01 -11.60
C GLU A 536 -0.73 -26.72 -10.16
N SER A 537 -0.21 -25.64 -9.56
CA SER A 537 -0.46 -25.31 -8.15
C SER A 537 -1.65 -24.37 -7.88
N LEU A 538 -2.22 -23.77 -8.94
CA LEU A 538 -3.37 -22.88 -8.83
C LEU A 538 -4.65 -23.69 -8.61
N HIS A 539 -5.43 -23.34 -7.58
CA HIS A 539 -6.68 -24.03 -7.23
C HIS A 539 -7.92 -23.22 -7.54
N TRP A 540 -7.85 -21.90 -7.44
CA TRP A 540 -8.99 -21.03 -7.77
C TRP A 540 -8.54 -19.73 -8.43
N SER A 541 -9.32 -19.30 -9.42
CA SER A 541 -9.20 -18.02 -10.10
C SER A 541 -10.57 -17.39 -10.28
N GLU A 542 -10.69 -16.08 -10.02
CA GLU A 542 -11.90 -15.29 -10.27
C GLU A 542 -11.51 -13.89 -10.73
N GLY A 543 -11.85 -13.56 -11.98
CA GLY A 543 -11.44 -12.29 -12.59
C GLY A 543 -12.55 -11.27 -12.78
N TYR A 544 -13.82 -11.58 -12.51
CA TYR A 544 -14.92 -10.67 -12.83
C TYR A 544 -15.10 -9.58 -11.78
N TYR A 545 -15.24 -9.95 -10.51
CA TYR A 545 -15.54 -9.01 -9.44
C TYR A 545 -14.29 -8.22 -9.01
N ARG A 546 -14.52 -6.95 -8.66
CA ARG A 546 -13.59 -6.14 -7.87
C ARG A 546 -13.88 -6.37 -6.40
N GLY A 547 -12.93 -6.13 -5.50
CA GLY A 547 -13.14 -6.36 -4.09
C GLY A 547 -11.86 -6.45 -3.28
N TYR A 548 -11.84 -7.37 -2.33
CA TYR A 548 -10.76 -7.54 -1.36
C TYR A 548 -10.89 -8.91 -0.68
N PHE A 549 -9.99 -9.23 0.24
CA PHE A 549 -10.15 -10.38 1.10
C PHE A 549 -9.75 -10.08 2.53
N GLU A 550 -10.29 -10.86 3.46
CA GLU A 550 -9.91 -10.83 4.88
C GLU A 550 -9.16 -12.11 5.24
N LEU A 551 -8.12 -11.98 6.05
CA LEU A 551 -7.43 -13.08 6.71
C LEU A 551 -7.81 -13.11 8.18
N HIS A 552 -8.36 -14.23 8.64
CA HIS A 552 -8.59 -14.51 10.05
C HIS A 552 -7.60 -15.55 10.54
N ILE A 553 -6.67 -15.13 11.39
CA ILE A 553 -5.49 -15.91 11.73
C ILE A 553 -5.57 -16.32 13.19
N THR A 554 -5.45 -17.61 13.48
CA THR A 554 -5.34 -18.20 14.83
C THR A 554 -4.14 -19.17 14.87
N PRO A 555 -3.67 -19.63 16.04
CA PRO A 555 -2.59 -20.62 16.11
C PRO A 555 -2.87 -21.91 15.32
N GLU A 556 -4.15 -22.27 15.18
CA GLU A 556 -4.61 -23.50 14.53
C GLU A 556 -4.77 -23.36 13.01
N GLN A 557 -5.12 -22.17 12.51
CA GLN A 557 -5.43 -21.98 11.10
C GLN A 557 -5.40 -20.52 10.62
N VAL A 558 -5.26 -20.35 9.31
CA VAL A 558 -5.56 -19.11 8.58
C VAL A 558 -6.79 -19.34 7.71
N GLY A 559 -7.85 -18.55 7.91
CA GLY A 559 -9.00 -18.47 7.02
C GLY A 559 -8.90 -17.25 6.10
N ALA A 560 -8.96 -17.45 4.79
CA ALA A 560 -9.00 -16.39 3.78
C ALA A 560 -10.40 -16.29 3.16
N HIS A 561 -11.06 -15.15 3.34
CA HIS A 561 -12.42 -14.90 2.86
C HIS A 561 -12.41 -13.83 1.77
N PHE A 562 -12.76 -14.23 0.54
CA PHE A 562 -12.74 -13.35 -0.63
C PHE A 562 -14.11 -12.73 -0.88
N PHE A 563 -14.12 -11.42 -1.07
CA PHE A 563 -15.32 -10.62 -1.22
C PHE A 563 -15.31 -9.84 -2.54
N GLY A 564 -16.46 -9.80 -3.20
CA GLY A 564 -16.71 -9.01 -4.41
C GLY A 564 -17.65 -7.85 -4.13
N VAL A 565 -17.55 -6.78 -4.92
CA VAL A 565 -18.50 -5.67 -4.92
C VAL A 565 -19.46 -5.80 -6.11
N PRO A 566 -20.79 -5.62 -5.93
CA PRO A 566 -21.76 -5.74 -7.02
C PRO A 566 -21.48 -4.80 -8.18
N THR A 567 -21.00 -3.60 -7.87
CA THR A 567 -20.60 -2.58 -8.84
C THR A 567 -19.64 -1.58 -8.22
N THR A 568 -18.72 -1.06 -9.03
CA THR A 568 -17.86 0.08 -8.68
C THR A 568 -18.38 1.41 -9.26
N LYS A 569 -19.47 1.39 -10.04
CA LYS A 569 -20.00 2.58 -10.72
C LYS A 569 -20.80 3.52 -9.82
N GLU A 570 -21.18 3.06 -8.64
CA GLU A 570 -21.86 3.86 -7.64
C GLU A 570 -21.39 3.45 -6.24
N ARG A 571 -21.56 4.36 -5.27
CA ARG A 571 -21.31 4.03 -3.86
C ARG A 571 -22.37 3.05 -3.37
N ASN A 572 -21.96 1.97 -2.73
CA ASN A 572 -22.88 1.00 -2.14
C ASN A 572 -22.20 0.24 -0.98
N ALA A 573 -23.03 -0.36 -0.12
CA ALA A 573 -22.59 -1.19 1.01
C ALA A 573 -22.69 -2.69 0.71
N GLY A 574 -22.99 -3.07 -0.54
CA GLY A 574 -23.23 -4.44 -0.94
C GLY A 574 -21.94 -5.22 -1.13
N GLU A 575 -21.86 -6.39 -0.52
CA GLU A 575 -20.75 -7.32 -0.58
C GLU A 575 -21.21 -8.72 -0.99
N ILE A 576 -20.43 -9.40 -1.83
CA ILE A 576 -20.69 -10.75 -2.30
C ILE A 576 -19.59 -11.67 -1.77
N SER A 577 -19.93 -12.68 -0.98
CA SER A 577 -18.97 -13.72 -0.58
C SER A 577 -18.62 -14.59 -1.80
N LEU A 578 -17.37 -14.52 -2.27
CA LEU A 578 -16.93 -15.22 -3.48
C LEU A 578 -16.39 -16.62 -3.18
N ALA A 579 -15.48 -16.74 -2.21
CA ALA A 579 -14.83 -18.00 -1.88
C ALA A 579 -14.16 -17.92 -0.50
N ASN A 580 -14.09 -19.06 0.20
CA ASN A 580 -13.41 -19.18 1.48
C ASN A 580 -12.40 -20.33 1.43
N PHE A 581 -11.20 -20.08 1.92
CA PHE A 581 -10.11 -21.06 1.97
C PHE A 581 -9.52 -21.12 3.36
N THR A 582 -9.07 -22.29 3.77
CA THR A 582 -8.44 -22.51 5.08
C THR A 582 -7.06 -23.14 4.88
N VAL A 583 -6.10 -22.72 5.69
CA VAL A 583 -4.79 -23.36 5.84
C VAL A 583 -4.66 -23.79 7.28
N LYS A 584 -4.52 -25.09 7.53
CA LYS A 584 -4.32 -25.60 8.90
C LYS A 584 -2.85 -25.51 9.27
N SER A 585 -2.58 -25.21 10.54
CA SER A 585 -1.22 -25.12 11.07
C SER A 585 -0.49 -26.45 10.90
N GLY A 586 0.74 -26.38 10.38
CA GLY A 586 1.61 -27.51 10.10
C GLY A 586 1.36 -28.22 8.76
N GLU A 587 0.24 -27.92 8.06
CA GLU A 587 -0.10 -28.62 6.81
C GLU A 587 0.59 -28.03 5.57
N ASN A 588 0.97 -26.75 5.58
CA ASN A 588 1.65 -26.05 4.47
C ASN A 588 0.92 -26.08 3.11
N ARG A 589 -0.39 -26.28 3.12
CA ARG A 589 -1.25 -26.39 1.93
C ARG A 589 -2.67 -25.97 2.25
N LEU A 590 -3.47 -25.72 1.23
CA LEU A 590 -4.91 -25.53 1.35
C LEU A 590 -5.58 -26.77 1.96
N GLU A 591 -6.48 -26.54 2.91
CA GLU A 591 -7.40 -27.55 3.43
C GLU A 591 -8.26 -28.11 2.28
N ARG A 592 -8.38 -29.44 2.24
CA ARG A 592 -9.11 -30.18 1.23
C ARG A 592 -10.22 -31.01 1.87
N ASN A 593 -11.33 -31.13 1.18
CA ASN A 593 -12.43 -32.02 1.59
C ASN A 593 -12.11 -33.50 1.28
N SER A 594 -13.06 -34.40 1.55
CA SER A 594 -12.90 -35.85 1.32
C SER A 594 -12.65 -36.23 -0.14
N ASP A 595 -12.97 -35.35 -1.09
CA ASP A 595 -12.77 -35.53 -2.52
C ASP A 595 -11.46 -34.86 -3.01
N ASN A 596 -10.58 -34.46 -2.09
CA ASN A 596 -9.32 -33.75 -2.36
C ASN A 596 -9.50 -32.39 -3.06
N VAL A 597 -10.60 -31.69 -2.77
CA VAL A 597 -10.89 -30.36 -3.35
C VAL A 597 -10.67 -29.27 -2.31
N ALA A 598 -9.93 -28.23 -2.66
CA ALA A 598 -9.70 -27.06 -1.82
C ALA A 598 -10.97 -26.21 -1.60
N GLY A 599 -10.98 -25.36 -0.57
CA GLY A 599 -12.04 -24.37 -0.35
C GLY A 599 -13.43 -24.99 -0.07
N GLY A 600 -13.46 -26.16 0.59
CA GLY A 600 -14.70 -26.89 0.86
C GLY A 600 -15.38 -27.49 -0.38
N GLY A 601 -14.79 -27.37 -1.57
CA GLY A 601 -15.31 -27.90 -2.82
C GLY A 601 -16.32 -26.99 -3.55
N VAL A 602 -16.58 -25.79 -3.04
CA VAL A 602 -17.55 -24.86 -3.64
C VAL A 602 -17.10 -23.41 -3.56
N VAL A 603 -17.32 -22.67 -4.65
CA VAL A 603 -17.15 -21.21 -4.73
C VAL A 603 -18.37 -20.57 -5.39
N ALA A 604 -18.60 -19.28 -5.13
CA ALA A 604 -19.70 -18.55 -5.72
C ALA A 604 -19.40 -18.03 -7.13
N ASN A 605 -18.13 -17.76 -7.45
CA ASN A 605 -17.73 -17.34 -8.80
C ASN A 605 -16.32 -17.81 -9.18
N GLY A 606 -15.95 -17.62 -10.46
CA GLY A 606 -14.65 -18.02 -10.99
C GLY A 606 -14.63 -19.48 -11.40
N PHE A 607 -13.50 -20.14 -11.18
CA PHE A 607 -13.35 -21.58 -11.37
C PHE A 607 -12.52 -22.19 -10.26
N LEU A 608 -13.03 -23.25 -9.63
CA LEU A 608 -12.35 -24.02 -8.57
C LEU A 608 -11.93 -25.39 -9.14
N LYS A 609 -10.63 -25.68 -9.10
CA LYS A 609 -10.04 -26.95 -9.57
C LYS A 609 -10.73 -28.13 -8.89
N ASN A 610 -11.30 -29.03 -9.70
CA ASN A 610 -12.07 -30.22 -9.26
C ASN A 610 -13.31 -29.92 -8.38
N GLY A 611 -13.69 -28.66 -8.22
CA GLY A 611 -14.81 -28.23 -7.39
C GLY A 611 -16.03 -27.81 -8.19
N LYS A 612 -16.94 -27.09 -7.52
CA LYS A 612 -18.17 -26.59 -8.11
C LYS A 612 -18.29 -25.08 -7.96
N VAL A 613 -18.82 -24.44 -8.99
CA VAL A 613 -19.25 -23.05 -8.92
C VAL A 613 -20.75 -23.04 -8.67
N VAL A 614 -21.17 -22.53 -7.52
CA VAL A 614 -22.58 -22.36 -7.15
C VAL A 614 -22.84 -20.87 -7.01
N GLN A 615 -23.28 -20.26 -8.11
CA GLN A 615 -23.52 -18.82 -8.15
C GLN A 615 -24.52 -18.39 -7.08
N THR A 616 -24.16 -17.32 -6.38
CA THR A 616 -25.02 -16.67 -5.40
C THR A 616 -25.56 -15.38 -5.99
N ASN A 617 -26.86 -15.14 -5.79
CA ASN A 617 -27.46 -13.82 -5.99
C ASN A 617 -27.55 -13.06 -4.67
N MET A 618 -27.09 -13.65 -3.57
CA MET A 618 -27.15 -13.01 -2.25
C MET A 618 -26.05 -11.97 -2.12
N ILE A 619 -26.45 -10.74 -1.82
CA ILE A 619 -25.59 -9.62 -1.46
C ILE A 619 -25.81 -9.33 0.02
N HIS A 620 -24.71 -9.17 0.76
CA HIS A 620 -24.69 -8.70 2.14
C HIS A 620 -24.59 -7.18 2.14
N ASP A 621 -25.61 -6.50 2.65
CA ASP A 621 -25.51 -5.09 2.98
C ASP A 621 -24.72 -4.94 4.28
N THR A 622 -23.46 -4.54 4.15
CA THR A 622 -22.55 -4.38 5.29
C THR A 622 -22.94 -3.24 6.23
N GLU A 623 -23.76 -2.28 5.80
CA GLU A 623 -24.21 -1.15 6.62
C GLU A 623 -25.38 -1.55 7.53
N SER A 624 -26.32 -2.35 7.01
CA SER A 624 -27.52 -2.78 7.75
C SER A 624 -27.45 -4.20 8.30
N ASP A 625 -26.41 -4.96 7.97
CA ASP A 625 -26.25 -6.39 8.28
C ASP A 625 -27.41 -7.26 7.74
N HIS A 626 -27.96 -6.87 6.59
CA HIS A 626 -29.05 -7.58 5.93
C HIS A 626 -28.62 -8.20 4.60
N TYR A 627 -29.16 -9.38 4.30
CA TYR A 627 -28.92 -10.05 3.03
C TYR A 627 -30.11 -9.85 2.07
N TYR A 628 -29.82 -9.53 0.82
CA TYR A 628 -30.83 -9.36 -0.24
C TYR A 628 -30.40 -10.06 -1.53
N SER A 629 -31.36 -10.36 -2.42
CA SER A 629 -31.05 -10.89 -3.75
C SER A 629 -30.81 -9.74 -4.73
N SER A 630 -29.75 -9.82 -5.53
CA SER A 630 -29.45 -8.93 -6.65
C SER A 630 -30.50 -8.95 -7.75
#